data_AF-A0A0J1J236-F1
#
_entry.id   AF-A0A0J1J236-F1
#
_cell.length_a   1.000
_cell.length_b   1.000
_cell.length_c   1.000
_cell.angle_alpha   90.00
_cell.angle_beta   90.00
_cell.angle_gamma   90.00
#
_symmetry.space_group_name_H-M   'P 1'
#
loop_
_entity.id
_entity.type
_entity.pdbx_description
1 polymer ?
#
loop_
_entity_poly.entity_id
_entity_poly.type
_entity_poly.pdbx_seq_one_letter_code
_entity_poly.pdbx_strand_id
1 'polypeptide(L)'
;MYREMIREGCEQEIRWGHYVIGDAIPGLTKEMITDYIKYLGNLRCTNLGFKKLYEGHDEEPASMSWVSQYSNANLIKTDFFEARSTAYAKSTALVDDL
;
A
#
# COMPACT_ATOMS: atom_id res chain seq x y z
N MET A 1 14.80 25.68 -2.82
CA MET A 1 15.74 24.62 -3.25
C MET A 1 15.26 23.24 -2.83
N TYR A 2 15.30 22.84 -1.55
CA TYR A 2 14.91 21.49 -1.11
C TYR A 2 13.49 21.07 -1.50
N ARG A 3 12.50 21.96 -1.34
CA ARG A 3 11.13 21.69 -1.78
C ARG A 3 11.00 21.40 -3.27
N GLU A 4 11.81 22.06 -4.11
CA GLU A 4 11.81 21.77 -5.55
C GLU A 4 12.53 20.48 -5.89
N MET A 5 13.61 20.14 -5.18
CA MET A 5 14.24 18.83 -5.36
C MET A 5 13.29 17.69 -5.02
N ILE A 6 12.46 17.85 -3.98
CA ILE A 6 11.44 16.85 -3.63
C ILE A 6 10.36 16.78 -4.73
N ARG A 7 9.90 17.93 -5.25
CA ARG A 7 8.94 17.96 -6.36
C ARG A 7 9.48 17.24 -7.60
N GLU A 8 10.70 17.58 -8.01
CA GLU A 8 11.37 16.96 -9.15
C GLU A 8 11.51 15.45 -8.94
N GLY A 9 11.91 15.01 -7.75
CA GLY A 9 11.97 13.60 -7.39
C GLY A 9 10.61 12.91 -7.52
N CYS A 10 9.53 13.51 -7.00
CA CYS A 10 8.18 12.96 -7.17
C CYS A 10 7.78 12.84 -8.65
N GLU A 11 8.08 13.84 -9.48
CA GLU A 11 7.76 13.80 -10.91
C GLU A 11 8.56 12.71 -11.65
N GLN A 12 9.83 12.52 -11.29
CA GLN A 12 10.67 11.46 -11.84
C GLN A 12 10.13 10.07 -11.47
N GLU A 13 9.75 9.87 -10.21
CA GLU A 13 9.15 8.61 -9.74
C GLU A 13 7.81 8.32 -10.41
N ILE A 14 6.97 9.33 -10.65
CA ILE A 14 5.71 9.17 -11.40
C ILE A 14 6.00 8.72 -12.84
N ARG A 15 6.92 9.40 -13.52
CA ARG A 15 7.33 9.03 -14.89
C ARG A 15 7.89 7.61 -14.95
N TRP A 16 8.76 7.26 -13.99
CA TRP A 16 9.33 5.93 -13.87
C TRP A 16 8.25 4.88 -13.63
N GLY A 17 7.31 5.13 -12.70
CA GLY A 17 6.25 4.20 -12.36
C GLY A 17 5.31 3.94 -13.53
N HIS A 18 4.96 4.98 -14.29
CA HIS A 18 4.17 4.84 -15.52
C HIS A 18 4.90 4.03 -16.58
N TYR A 19 6.22 4.21 -16.69
CA TYR A 19 7.04 3.47 -17.65
C TYR A 19 7.18 1.99 -17.29
N VAL A 20 7.49 1.68 -16.03
CA VAL A 20 7.80 0.30 -15.60
C VAL A 20 6.55 -0.56 -15.46
N ILE A 21 5.46 -0.02 -14.91
CA ILE A 21 4.23 -0.78 -14.71
C ILE A 21 3.35 -0.74 -15.97
N GLY A 22 3.34 0.38 -16.68
CA GLY A 22 2.48 0.58 -17.84
C GLY A 22 1.01 0.29 -17.50
N ASP A 23 0.40 -0.59 -18.27
CA ASP A 23 -0.95 -1.13 -18.04
C ASP A 23 -0.90 -2.66 -17.80
N ALA A 24 0.27 -3.18 -17.39
CA ALA A 24 0.53 -4.61 -17.32
C ALA A 24 0.00 -5.29 -16.05
N ILE A 25 -0.36 -4.52 -15.01
CA ILE A 25 -0.81 -5.04 -13.72
C ILE A 25 -2.28 -4.68 -13.49
N PRO A 26 -3.20 -5.66 -13.58
CA PRO A 26 -4.61 -5.44 -13.24
C PRO A 26 -4.77 -4.96 -11.80
N GLY A 27 -5.53 -3.88 -11.60
CA GLY A 27 -5.76 -3.30 -10.27
C GLY A 27 -4.69 -2.33 -9.79
N LEU A 28 -3.69 -1.99 -10.62
CA LEU A 28 -2.70 -0.94 -10.33
C LEU A 28 -2.60 0.02 -11.51
N THR A 29 -3.33 1.13 -11.45
CA THR A 29 -3.34 2.12 -12.54
C THR A 29 -2.28 3.20 -12.36
N LYS A 30 -1.98 3.91 -13.46
CA LYS A 30 -1.09 5.07 -13.47
C LYS A 30 -1.55 6.18 -12.52
N GLU A 31 -2.85 6.39 -12.40
CA GLU A 31 -3.47 7.34 -11.49
C GLU A 31 -3.21 6.94 -10.03
N MET A 32 -3.42 5.66 -9.69
CA MET A 32 -3.16 5.16 -8.34
C MET A 32 -1.70 5.37 -7.93
N ILE A 33 -0.74 5.10 -8.83
CA ILE A 33 0.69 5.36 -8.60
C ILE A 33 0.94 6.86 -8.39
N THR A 34 0.35 7.70 -9.24
CA THR A 34 0.51 9.15 -9.20
C THR A 34 0.02 9.72 -7.88
N ASP A 35 -1.17 9.33 -7.45
CA ASP A 35 -1.80 9.80 -6.23
C ASP A 35 -1.00 9.37 -4.99
N TYR A 36 -0.49 8.14 -5.02
CA TYR A 36 0.34 7.61 -3.94
C TYR A 36 1.67 8.36 -3.80
N ILE A 37 2.37 8.61 -4.92
CA ILE A 37 3.65 9.35 -4.90
C ILE A 37 3.43 10.80 -4.46
N LYS A 38 2.34 11.45 -4.89
CA LYS A 38 1.99 12.81 -4.43
C LYS A 38 1.71 12.86 -2.93
N TYR A 39 0.98 11.87 -2.41
CA TYR A 39 0.79 11.71 -0.96
C TYR A 39 2.12 11.57 -0.23
N LEU A 40 3.02 10.70 -0.71
CA LEU A 40 4.35 10.54 -0.12
C LEU A 40 5.18 11.83 -0.17
N GLY A 41 5.10 12.58 -1.28
CA GLY A 41 5.74 13.89 -1.41
C GLY A 41 5.27 14.87 -0.33
N ASN A 42 3.96 14.95 -0.12
CA ASN A 42 3.36 15.76 0.95
C ASN A 42 3.78 15.29 2.35
N LEU A 43 3.77 13.98 2.60
CA LEU A 43 4.18 13.39 3.86
C LEU A 43 5.63 13.75 4.19
N ARG A 44 6.54 13.61 3.22
CA ARG A 44 7.97 13.95 3.39
C ARG A 44 8.18 15.45 3.59
N CYS A 45 7.48 16.31 2.83
CA CYS A 45 7.53 17.75 3.05
C CYS A 45 7.04 18.14 4.46
N THR A 46 5.92 17.58 4.91
CA THR A 46 5.36 17.86 6.23
C THR A 46 6.29 17.41 7.34
N ASN A 47 6.89 16.22 7.23
CA ASN A 47 7.86 15.70 8.20
C ASN A 47 9.12 16.56 8.31
N LEU A 48 9.48 17.29 7.25
CA LEU A 48 10.60 18.24 7.23
C LEU A 48 10.20 19.67 7.60
N GLY A 49 8.93 19.90 7.99
CA GLY A 49 8.42 21.23 8.35
C GLY A 49 8.14 22.16 7.16
N PHE A 50 8.10 21.62 5.93
CA PHE A 50 7.77 22.38 4.73
C PHE A 50 6.26 22.38 4.44
N LYS A 51 5.82 23.38 3.67
CA LYS A 51 4.46 23.38 3.10
C LYS A 51 4.32 22.25 2.07
N LYS A 52 3.12 21.64 2.06
CA LYS A 52 2.72 20.57 1.13
C LYS A 52 2.95 20.96 -0.34
N LEU A 53 3.22 19.96 -1.17
CA LEU A 53 3.52 20.12 -2.60
C LEU A 53 2.27 20.05 -3.47
N TYR A 54 1.35 19.14 -3.15
CA TYR A 54 0.19 18.82 -3.96
C TYR A 54 -1.08 18.98 -3.12
N GLU A 55 -2.06 19.74 -3.60
CA GLU A 55 -3.34 19.89 -2.89
C GLU A 55 -4.18 18.61 -3.01
N GLY A 56 -4.94 18.27 -1.97
CA GLY A 56 -5.83 17.10 -1.96
C GLY A 56 -5.16 15.74 -1.75
N HIS A 57 -3.83 15.68 -1.66
CA HIS A 57 -3.06 14.45 -1.42
C HIS A 57 -2.52 14.40 0.02
N ASP A 58 -3.38 14.68 0.99
CA ASP A 58 -3.02 14.80 2.40
C ASP A 58 -3.04 13.47 3.14
N GLU A 59 -3.84 12.54 2.66
CA GLU A 59 -4.06 11.23 3.23
C GLU A 59 -3.69 10.14 2.22
N GLU A 60 -3.41 8.94 2.72
CA GLU A 60 -3.12 7.79 1.87
C GLU A 60 -4.34 7.47 1.00
N PRO A 61 -4.19 7.35 -0.34
CA PRO A 61 -5.29 6.96 -1.20
C PRO A 61 -5.88 5.61 -0.77
N ALA A 62 -7.19 5.54 -0.58
CA ALA A 62 -7.86 4.33 -0.09
C ALA A 62 -7.59 3.10 -0.98
N SER A 63 -7.48 3.30 -2.30
CA SER A 63 -7.15 2.27 -3.30
C SER A 63 -5.74 1.70 -3.15
N MET A 64 -4.87 2.37 -2.39
CA MET A 64 -3.47 1.99 -2.15
C MET A 64 -3.19 1.66 -0.66
N SER A 65 -4.21 1.63 0.20
CA SER A 65 -4.07 1.28 1.62
C SER A 65 -3.50 -0.12 1.88
N TRP A 66 -3.57 -1.02 0.90
CA TRP A 66 -2.91 -2.33 0.98
C TRP A 66 -1.38 -2.20 0.90
N VAL A 67 -0.85 -1.16 0.23
CA VAL A 67 0.60 -0.93 0.13
C VAL A 67 1.19 -0.68 1.52
N SER A 68 0.54 0.15 2.35
CA SER A 68 0.99 0.39 3.72
C SER A 68 0.97 -0.89 4.57
N GLN A 69 -0.04 -1.74 4.41
CA GLN A 69 -0.15 -3.03 5.11
C GLN A 69 1.01 -3.97 4.80
N TYR A 70 1.40 -4.11 3.52
CA TYR A 70 2.55 -4.94 3.13
C TYR A 70 3.90 -4.27 3.43
N SER A 71 3.98 -2.94 3.41
CA SER A 71 5.22 -2.21 3.72
C SER A 71 5.59 -2.27 5.20
N ASN A 72 4.60 -2.43 6.09
CA ASN A 72 4.82 -2.50 7.52
C ASN A 72 5.08 -3.95 7.95
N ALA A 73 6.35 -4.35 7.92
CA ALA A 73 6.82 -5.68 8.32
C ALA A 73 6.39 -6.11 9.75
N ASN A 74 5.98 -5.16 10.61
CA ASN A 74 5.49 -5.46 11.96
C ASN A 74 4.03 -5.95 12.00
N LEU A 75 3.22 -5.72 10.95
CA LEU A 75 1.84 -6.23 10.87
C LEU A 75 1.80 -7.72 10.51
N ILE A 76 2.89 -8.30 9.98
CA ILE A 76 2.97 -9.69 9.51
C ILE A 76 3.45 -10.65 10.62
N LYS A 77 3.74 -10.16 11.83
CA LYS A 77 3.97 -11.02 12.99
C LYS A 77 2.65 -11.47 13.63
N THR A 78 1.86 -12.27 12.89
CA THR A 78 1.05 -13.29 13.56
C THR A 78 1.92 -14.53 13.59
N ASP A 79 2.43 -14.87 14.77
CA ASP A 79 3.29 -16.01 14.99
C ASP A 79 2.61 -17.28 14.45
N PHE A 80 3.31 -18.03 13.60
CA PHE A 80 2.79 -19.27 12.98
C PHE A 80 2.38 -20.32 14.03
N PHE A 81 2.85 -20.15 15.27
CA PHE A 81 2.50 -20.98 16.42
C PHE A 81 1.26 -20.51 17.21
N GLU A 82 0.74 -19.30 16.99
CA GLU A 82 -0.45 -18.77 17.67
C GLU A 82 -1.73 -18.81 16.82
N ALA A 83 -1.63 -19.10 15.52
CA ALA A 83 -2.80 -19.38 14.68
C ALA A 83 -3.41 -20.73 15.07
N ARG A 84 -4.41 -20.70 15.96
CA ARG A 84 -5.16 -21.90 16.39
C ARG A 84 -5.72 -22.62 15.15
N SER A 85 -5.30 -23.86 14.92
CA SER A 85 -5.85 -24.71 13.86
C SER A 85 -7.36 -24.88 14.04
N THR A 86 -8.16 -24.27 13.17
CA THR A 86 -9.62 -24.50 13.05
C THR A 86 -9.99 -25.20 11.75
N ALA A 87 -9.04 -25.93 11.14
CA ALA A 87 -9.35 -27.09 10.32
C ALA A 87 -9.19 -28.30 11.28
N TYR A 88 -10.20 -28.95 11.84
CA TYR A 88 -11.42 -29.46 11.27
C TYR A 88 -12.50 -29.45 12.37
N ALA A 89 -13.48 -28.55 12.27
CA ALA A 89 -14.71 -28.64 13.07
C ALA A 89 -15.92 -28.51 12.15
N LYS A 90 -16.03 -29.43 11.17
CA LYS A 90 -17.28 -29.81 10.48
C LYS A 90 -17.00 -30.87 9.41
N SER A 91 -17.22 -32.13 9.76
CA SER A 91 -18.07 -32.96 8.92
C SER A 91 -18.84 -33.92 9.83
N THR A 92 -20.14 -33.76 9.75
CA THR A 92 -21.17 -34.32 10.61
C THR A 92 -21.49 -35.76 10.17
N ALA A 93 -21.84 -36.60 11.15
CA ALA A 93 -22.74 -37.75 11.08
C ALA A 93 -22.56 -38.78 9.96
N LEU A 94 -22.15 -40.01 10.32
CA LEU A 94 -22.91 -41.22 10.04
C LEU A 94 -22.70 -42.21 11.19
N VAL A 95 -23.78 -42.55 11.90
CA VAL A 95 -23.88 -43.75 12.73
C VAL A 95 -23.88 -44.92 11.76
N ASP A 96 -23.04 -45.93 11.98
CA ASP A 96 -23.07 -47.18 11.23
C ASP A 96 -23.58 -48.28 12.16
N ASP A 97 -24.81 -48.74 11.92
CA ASP A 97 -25.41 -49.92 12.53
C ASP A 97 -24.96 -51.16 11.72
N LEU A 98 -24.16 -52.04 12.32
CA LEU A 98 -24.16 -53.48 12.02
C LEU A 98 -23.63 -54.34 13.18
#